data_AF-A0A7V3DGA1-F1
#
_entry.id   AF-A0A7V3DGA1-F1
#
_cell.length_a   1.000
_cell.length_b   1.000
_cell.length_c   1.000
_cell.angle_alpha   90.00
_cell.angle_beta   90.00
_cell.angle_gamma   90.00
#
_symmetry.space_group_name_H-M   'P 1'
#
loop_
_entity.id
_entity.type
_entity.pdbx_description
1 polymer ?
#
loop_
_entity_poly.entity_id
_entity_poly.type
_entity_poly.pdbx_seq_one_letter_code
_entity_poly.pdbx_strand_id
1 'polypeptide(L)' 'MLRLADNPRPPGYKALKAKFRGIHRIRVGDYRVIYRIKDEVLIIIIVSVAHRSQVYKPKIGS' A
#
# COMPACT_ATOMS: atom_id res chain seq x y z
N MET A 1 3.60 -16.44 6.93
CA MET A 1 2.79 -15.22 6.65
C MET A 1 3.74 -14.04 6.76
N LEU A 2 4.02 -13.31 5.67
CA LEU A 2 5.00 -12.23 5.68
C LEU A 2 4.31 -10.93 6.12
N ARG A 3 4.63 -10.40 7.30
CA ARG A 3 4.03 -9.17 7.83
C ARG A 3 4.99 -8.00 7.65
N LEU A 4 4.48 -6.87 7.15
CA LEU A 4 5.25 -5.64 7.02
C LEU A 4 5.80 -5.13 8.37
N ALA A 5 5.12 -5.45 9.48
CA ALA A 5 5.57 -5.13 10.84
C ALA A 5 6.86 -5.87 11.22
N ASP A 6 7.01 -7.14 10.80
CA ASP A 6 8.16 -7.97 11.16
C ASP A 6 9.36 -7.69 10.22
N ASN A 7 9.07 -7.44 8.94
CA ASN A 7 10.07 -7.01 7.97
C ASN A 7 9.48 -5.89 7.09
N PRO A 8 9.87 -4.63 7.31
CA PRO A 8 9.36 -3.50 6.53
C PRO A 8 9.95 -3.42 5.11
N ARG A 9 10.91 -4.29 4.75
CA ARG A 9 11.45 -4.44 3.39
C ARG A 9 11.26 -5.87 2.89
N PRO A 10 10.02 -6.35 2.77
CA PRO A 10 9.71 -7.71 2.38
C PRO A 10 10.01 -7.94 0.88
N PRO A 11 10.26 -9.18 0.43
CA PRO A 11 10.42 -9.47 -1.00
C PRO A 11 9.28 -8.90 -1.85
N GLY A 12 9.62 -8.23 -2.96
CA GLY A 12 8.65 -7.60 -3.85
C GLY A 12 8.29 -6.15 -3.51
N TYR A 13 8.81 -5.58 -2.42
CA TYR A 13 8.74 -4.15 -2.19
C TYR A 13 9.52 -3.36 -3.26
N LYS A 14 9.11 -2.12 -3.52
CA LYS A 14 9.78 -1.19 -4.42
C LYS A 14 9.83 0.20 -3.82
N ALA A 15 11.02 0.81 -3.78
CA ALA A 15 11.17 2.22 -3.46
C ALA A 15 10.60 3.11 -4.57
N LEU A 16 9.92 4.19 -4.21
CA LEU A 16 9.48 5.21 -5.14
C LEU A 16 10.61 6.22 -5.40
N LYS A 17 10.59 6.83 -6.59
CA LYS A 17 11.65 7.72 -7.08
C LYS A 17 11.29 9.20 -6.94
N ALA A 18 12.28 10.06 -7.17
CA ALA A 18 12.15 11.52 -7.22
C ALA A 18 11.49 12.11 -5.95
N LYS A 19 10.38 12.84 -6.10
CA LYS A 19 9.66 13.50 -5.01
C LYS A 19 9.11 12.55 -3.93
N PHE A 20 9.13 11.24 -4.17
CA PHE A 20 8.67 10.21 -3.24
C PHE A 20 9.81 9.43 -2.60
N ARG A 21 11.02 9.98 -2.55
CA ARG A 21 12.17 9.35 -1.88
C ARG A 21 11.82 9.01 -0.43
N GLY A 22 12.18 7.81 0.01
CA GLY A 22 11.85 7.28 1.34
C GLY A 22 10.47 6.62 1.44
N ILE A 23 9.65 6.70 0.38
CA ILE A 23 8.37 5.99 0.28
C ILE A 23 8.57 4.69 -0.49
N HIS A 24 7.86 3.66 -0.07
CA HIS A 24 7.93 2.31 -0.62
C HIS A 24 6.53 1.84 -1.02
N ARG A 25 6.49 0.85 -1.90
CA ARG A 25 5.26 0.18 -2.34
C ARG A 25 5.41 -1.33 -2.31
N ILE A 26 4.38 -2.04 -1.88
CA ILE A 26 4.24 -3.49 -2.10
C ILE A 26 2.85 -3.85 -2.64
N ARG A 27 2.76 -4.93 -3.43
CA ARG A 27 1.50 -5.51 -3.88
C ARG A 27 1.06 -6.59 -2.89
N VAL A 28 -0.17 -6.48 -2.40
CA VAL A 28 -0.81 -7.49 -1.53
C VAL A 28 -2.15 -7.84 -2.17
N GLY A 29 -2.22 -9.00 -2.84
CA GLY A 29 -3.37 -9.34 -3.68
C GLY A 29 -3.64 -8.29 -4.76
N ASP A 30 -4.83 -7.70 -4.72
CA ASP A 30 -5.28 -6.65 -5.65
C ASP A 30 -4.97 -5.21 -5.19
N TYR A 31 -4.33 -5.08 -4.04
CA TYR A 31 -4.05 -3.80 -3.40
C TYR A 31 -2.58 -3.40 -3.58
N ARG A 32 -2.35 -2.08 -3.61
CA ARG A 32 -1.02 -1.50 -3.46
C ARG A 32 -0.95 -0.77 -2.13
N VAL A 33 -0.05 -1.25 -1.29
CA VAL A 33 0.29 -0.62 -0.02
C VAL A 33 1.44 0.34 -0.26
N ILE A 34 1.27 1.60 0.12
CA ILE A 34 2.32 2.60 0.11
C ILE A 34 2.73 2.85 1.56
N TYR A 35 4.02 2.83 1.86
CA TYR A 35 4.47 2.97 3.24
C TYR A 35 5.80 3.68 3.34
N ARG A 36 6.07 4.27 4.50
CA ARG A 36 7.35 4.87 4.85
C ARG A 36 7.82 4.29 6.17
N ILE A 37 9.13 4.08 6.27
CA ILE A 37 9.80 3.69 7.51
C ILE A 37 10.39 4.98 8.10
N LYS A 38 10.04 5.32 9.34
CA LYS A 38 10.57 6.49 10.04
C LYS A 38 10.90 6.07 11.47
N ASP A 39 12.16 6.20 11.90
CA ASP A 39 12.59 5.95 13.28
C ASP A 39 12.04 4.63 13.85
N GLU A 40 12.20 3.54 13.09
CA GLU A 40 11.66 2.18 13.36
C GLU A 40 10.12 2.06 13.37
N VAL A 41 9.40 3.16 13.20
CA VAL A 41 7.95 3.18 13.02
C VAL A 41 7.58 2.98 11.56
N LEU A 42 6.67 2.04 11.31
CA LEU A 42 6.09 1.80 10.00
C LEU A 42 4.80 2.60 9.83
N ILE A 43 4.80 3.58 8.93
CA ILE A 43 3.60 4.33 8.54
C ILE A 43 3.05 3.74 7.24
N ILE A 44 1.86 3.14 7.30
CA ILE A 44 1.21 2.45 6.18
C ILE A 44 0.02 3.28 5.66
N ILE A 45 -0.01 3.55 4.36
CA ILE A 45 -1.12 4.17 3.64
C ILE A 45 -1.58 3.22 2.54
N ILE A 46 -2.84 2.81 2.55
CA ILE A 46 -3.42 1.98 1.50
C ILE A 46 -3.94 2.91 0.41
N VAL A 47 -3.29 2.92 -0.76
CA VAL A 47 -3.49 3.98 -1.78
C VAL A 47 -4.50 3.59 -2.86
N SER A 48 -4.81 2.30 -3.07
CA SER A 48 -6.00 1.94 -3.86
C SER A 48 -6.44 0.48 -3.71
N VAL A 49 -7.76 0.30 -3.82
CA VAL A 49 -8.46 -0.95 -4.12
C VAL A 49 -8.68 -0.97 -5.63
N ALA A 50 -7.77 -1.56 -6.41
CA ALA A 50 -7.99 -1.71 -7.84
C ALA A 50 -8.69 -3.05 -8.10
N HIS A 51 -9.98 -3.14 -7.78
CA HIS A 51 -10.81 -4.19 -8.38
C HIS A 51 -10.94 -3.86 -9.86
N ARG A 52 -10.43 -4.70 -10.75
CA ARG A 52 -10.62 -4.52 -12.21
C ARG A 52 -12.08 -4.81 -12.65
N SER A 53 -13.03 -4.84 -11.72
CA SER A 53 -14.43 -5.15 -12.03
C SER A 53 -15.52 -4.70 -11.05
N GLN A 54 -15.25 -4.27 -9.80
CA GLN A 54 -16.33 -3.79 -8.93
C GLN A 54 -15.84 -2.76 -7.91
N VAL A 55 -16.03 -1.47 -8.22
CA VAL A 55 -15.86 -0.38 -7.26
C VAL A 55 -17.23 0.31 -7.14
N TYR A 56 -17.96 -0.10 -6.09
CA TYR A 56 -19.15 0.54 -5.52
C TYR A 56 -20.41 0.69 -6.39
N LYS A 57 -21.47 0.01 -5.96
CA LYS A 57 -22.86 0.26 -6.39
C LYS A 57 -23.25 1.73 -6.10
N PRO A 58 -24.09 2.37 -6.96
CA PRO A 58 -24.52 3.75 -6.77
C PRO A 58 -25.33 3.90 -5.47
N LYS A 59 -25.20 5.05 -4.80
CA LYS A 59 -26.10 5.46 -3.72
C LYS A 59 -27.54 5.40 -4.24
N ILE A 60 -28.39 4.62 -3.57
CA ILE A 60 -29.85 4.65 -3.74
C ILE A 60 -30.42 5.25 -2.44
N GLY A 61 -31.30 6.24 -2.59
CA GLY A 61 -32.10 6.81 -1.50
C GLY A 61 -31.54 8.15 -1.02
N SER A 62 -32.04 9.29 -1.53
CA SER A 62 -33.30 9.96 -1.13
C SER A 62 -33.16 10.66 0.21
#